data_AF-A0A7S3L4Y4-F1
#
_entry.id   AF-A0A7S3L4Y4-F1
#
_cell.length_a   1.000
_cell.length_b   1.000
_cell.length_c   1.000
_cell.angle_alpha   90.00
_cell.angle_beta   90.00
_cell.angle_gamma   90.00
#
_symmetry.space_group_name_H-M   'P 1'
#
loop_
_entity.id
_entity.type
_entity.pdbx_description
1 polymer ?
#
loop_
_entity_poly.entity_id
_entity_poly.type
_entity_poly.pdbx_seq_one_letter_code
_entity_poly.pdbx_strand_id
1 'polypeptide(L)'
;RRRTITWVGRLHSWICLTTSSSMTEQLGTSSSTTILGKFLGVWDLVSFHAQAADGTRTYPHGPHSWGQLMYTADGYMSAHLSRQDKPAVKNANPVIGDQLAYTGTFDVDVTAHTVTHHVHCFCSSSGLPEMECSPDNPAYFTRDYQFGTNEHGVDTLLLSLVYYDQSKMDLLWARKKPYPHGTMPVKERVIG
;
A
#
# COMPACT_ATOMS: atom_id res chain seq x y z
N ARG A 1 5.80 90.55 -5.61
CA ARG A 1 5.68 91.45 -4.43
C ARG A 1 4.84 90.70 -3.38
N ARG A 2 5.45 90.28 -2.26
CA ARG A 2 4.83 89.48 -1.18
C ARG A 2 3.70 90.25 -0.49
N ARG A 3 2.63 89.56 -0.08
CA ARG A 3 1.92 89.81 1.20
C ARG A 3 1.43 88.51 1.85
N THR A 4 1.48 88.56 3.17
CA THR A 4 1.51 87.58 4.28
C THR A 4 0.12 87.01 4.62
N ILE A 5 -0.02 85.68 4.81
CA ILE A 5 -0.28 84.90 6.06
C ILE A 5 -1.66 85.10 6.72
N THR A 6 -2.45 84.02 6.87
CA THR A 6 -2.80 83.40 8.19
C THR A 6 -3.57 82.08 8.02
N TRP A 7 -3.22 81.11 8.87
CA TRP A 7 -3.79 79.77 9.01
C TRP A 7 -4.79 79.74 10.17
N VAL A 8 -5.96 79.15 9.97
CA VAL A 8 -6.85 78.54 10.99
C VAL A 8 -7.57 77.41 10.23
N GLY A 9 -7.42 76.12 10.49
CA GLY A 9 -7.42 75.41 11.76
C GLY A 9 -8.74 74.63 11.86
N ARG A 10 -8.77 73.34 11.48
CA ARG A 10 -9.59 72.30 12.13
C ARG A 10 -9.30 70.90 11.58
N LEU A 11 -8.67 70.07 12.42
CA LEU A 11 -8.69 68.62 12.36
C LEU A 11 -10.09 68.09 12.69
N HIS A 12 -10.59 67.11 11.93
CA HIS A 12 -11.44 65.96 12.35
C HIS A 12 -11.31 64.96 11.20
N SER A 13 -10.39 64.00 11.22
CA SER A 13 -10.35 62.77 12.00
C SER A 13 -11.47 61.75 11.71
N TRP A 14 -11.21 60.90 10.69
CA TRP A 14 -11.48 59.45 10.61
C TRP A 14 -12.97 59.06 10.43
N ILE A 15 -13.40 58.05 9.67
CA ILE A 15 -12.96 56.65 9.58
C ILE A 15 -13.47 56.12 8.22
N CYS A 16 -12.61 55.49 7.42
CA CYS A 16 -13.03 54.72 6.25
C CYS A 16 -13.55 53.36 6.76
N LEU A 17 -14.88 53.16 6.75
CA LEU A 17 -15.50 51.86 7.03
C LEU A 17 -15.26 50.94 5.83
N THR A 18 -14.10 50.29 5.77
CA THR A 18 -13.95 49.08 4.96
C THR A 18 -14.53 47.94 5.78
N THR A 19 -15.68 47.43 5.35
CA THR A 19 -16.22 46.15 5.83
C THR A 19 -15.21 45.08 5.43
N SER A 20 -14.30 44.74 6.33
CA SER A 20 -13.43 43.58 6.19
C SER A 20 -14.33 42.36 6.33
N SER A 21 -14.70 41.76 5.19
CA SER A 21 -15.21 40.39 5.18
C SER A 21 -14.05 39.51 5.62
N SER A 22 -13.99 39.18 6.90
CA SER A 22 -13.15 38.10 7.40
C SER A 22 -13.60 36.82 6.72
N MET A 23 -12.85 36.38 5.70
CA MET A 23 -12.89 34.99 5.25
C MET A 23 -12.51 34.13 6.44
N THR A 24 -13.49 33.46 7.02
CA THR A 24 -13.21 32.31 7.88
C THR A 24 -12.59 31.26 6.96
N GLU A 25 -11.27 31.09 7.04
CA GLU A 25 -10.63 29.88 6.50
C GLU A 25 -11.27 28.71 7.22
N GLN A 26 -12.21 28.07 6.54
CA GLN A 26 -12.70 26.76 6.95
C GLN A 26 -11.51 25.81 6.89
N LEU A 27 -10.98 25.48 8.07
CA LEU A 27 -10.13 24.32 8.25
C LEU A 27 -11.00 23.07 8.10
N GLY A 28 -11.45 22.82 6.87
CA GLY A 28 -11.97 21.53 6.46
C GLY A 28 -10.78 20.61 6.35
N THR A 29 -10.60 19.70 7.30
CA THR A 29 -9.72 18.54 7.13
C THR A 29 -10.35 17.64 6.07
N SER A 30 -10.21 18.04 4.80
CA SER A 30 -10.49 17.20 3.65
C SER A 30 -9.36 16.18 3.58
N SER A 31 -9.55 15.02 4.21
CA SER A 31 -8.65 13.87 4.11
C SER A 31 -8.70 13.30 2.69
N SER A 32 -8.03 14.00 1.76
CA SER A 32 -7.59 13.45 0.49
C SER A 32 -6.62 12.31 0.80
N THR A 33 -7.13 11.08 0.81
CA THR A 33 -6.27 9.89 0.94
C THR A 33 -5.38 9.83 -0.30
N THR A 34 -4.08 10.05 -0.10
CA THR A 34 -3.10 9.89 -1.18
C THR A 34 -3.12 8.46 -1.68
N ILE A 35 -2.74 8.23 -2.94
CA ILE A 35 -2.65 6.87 -3.49
C ILE A 35 -1.74 6.00 -2.61
N LEU A 36 -0.63 6.54 -2.13
CA LEU A 36 0.25 5.86 -1.18
C LEU A 36 -0.50 5.44 0.09
N GLY A 37 -1.31 6.33 0.67
CA GLY A 37 -2.13 6.04 1.85
C GLY A 37 -3.11 4.89 1.64
N LYS A 38 -3.55 4.62 0.40
CA LYS A 38 -4.39 3.47 0.08
C LYS A 38 -3.65 2.14 0.14
N PHE A 39 -2.34 2.09 -0.14
CA PHE A 39 -1.54 0.87 -0.04
C PHE A 39 -1.28 0.45 1.41
N LEU A 40 -1.13 1.43 2.31
CA LEU A 40 -0.67 1.19 3.67
C LEU A 40 -1.57 0.21 4.45
N GLY A 41 -0.94 -0.57 5.31
CA GLY A 41 -1.59 -1.56 6.18
C GLY A 41 -1.37 -2.99 5.70
N VAL A 42 -2.25 -3.86 6.17
CA VAL A 42 -2.13 -5.31 5.99
C VAL A 42 -3.27 -5.80 5.10
N TRP A 43 -2.94 -6.72 4.19
CA TRP A 43 -3.84 -7.30 3.22
C TRP A 43 -3.77 -8.82 3.27
N ASP A 44 -4.92 -9.48 3.28
CA ASP A 44 -5.01 -10.93 3.20
C ASP A 44 -5.28 -11.36 1.75
N LEU A 45 -4.60 -12.40 1.29
CA LEU A 45 -4.77 -12.95 -0.05
C LEU A 45 -6.18 -13.54 -0.19
N VAL A 46 -6.90 -13.10 -1.22
CA VAL A 46 -8.23 -13.60 -1.59
C VAL A 46 -8.11 -14.65 -2.69
N SER A 47 -7.29 -14.39 -3.71
CA SER A 47 -7.04 -15.36 -4.77
C SER A 47 -5.70 -15.12 -5.44
N PHE A 48 -5.08 -16.20 -5.90
CA PHE A 48 -3.93 -16.17 -6.78
C PHE A 48 -4.18 -17.10 -7.96
N HIS A 49 -4.25 -16.53 -9.17
CA HIS A 49 -4.39 -17.31 -10.38
C HIS A 49 -3.43 -16.83 -11.46
N ALA A 50 -3.03 -17.76 -12.32
CA ALA A 50 -2.33 -17.47 -13.55
C ALA A 50 -3.26 -17.82 -14.73
N GLN A 51 -3.21 -17.02 -15.78
CA GLN A 51 -3.91 -17.27 -17.03
C GLN A 51 -2.86 -17.37 -18.13
N ALA A 52 -2.79 -18.51 -18.80
CA ALA A 52 -1.94 -18.68 -19.97
C ALA A 52 -2.49 -17.91 -21.18
N ALA A 53 -1.66 -17.73 -22.20
CA ALA A 53 -2.04 -16.99 -23.41
C ALA A 53 -3.25 -17.59 -24.15
N ASP A 54 -3.47 -18.90 -24.03
CA ASP A 54 -4.62 -19.63 -24.58
C ASP A 54 -5.91 -19.44 -23.76
N GLY A 55 -5.85 -18.68 -22.67
CA GLY A 55 -6.96 -18.45 -21.74
C GLY A 55 -7.07 -19.48 -20.62
N THR A 56 -6.22 -20.52 -20.60
CA THR A 56 -6.24 -21.55 -19.56
C THR A 56 -5.88 -20.94 -18.20
N ARG A 57 -6.79 -21.06 -17.24
CA ARG A 57 -6.60 -20.57 -15.87
C ARG A 57 -6.05 -21.68 -14.97
N THR A 58 -4.97 -21.37 -14.27
CA THR A 58 -4.34 -22.23 -13.28
C THR A 58 -4.25 -21.52 -11.92
N TYR A 59 -4.06 -22.30 -10.86
CA TYR A 59 -3.93 -21.78 -9.50
C TYR A 59 -2.56 -22.22 -8.96
N PRO A 60 -1.51 -21.39 -9.08
CA PRO A 60 -0.15 -21.79 -8.75
C PRO A 60 0.02 -22.30 -7.31
N HIS A 61 -0.73 -21.73 -6.36
CA HIS A 61 -0.77 -22.18 -4.95
C HIS A 61 -2.07 -22.93 -4.59
N GLY A 62 -2.78 -23.46 -5.58
CA GLY A 62 -4.08 -24.08 -5.39
C GLY A 62 -5.24 -23.08 -5.17
N PRO A 63 -6.49 -23.57 -5.20
CA PRO A 63 -7.68 -22.72 -5.06
C PRO A 63 -7.82 -22.11 -3.66
N HIS A 64 -7.22 -22.75 -2.65
CA HIS A 64 -7.15 -22.28 -1.28
C HIS A 64 -5.72 -21.84 -0.98
N SER A 65 -5.34 -20.68 -1.51
CA SER A 65 -4.06 -20.07 -1.15
C SER A 65 -4.26 -19.13 0.03
N TRP A 66 -3.27 -19.09 0.92
CA TRP A 66 -3.23 -18.17 2.03
C TRP A 66 -2.01 -17.27 1.89
N GLY A 67 -2.15 -16.00 2.21
CA GLY A 67 -1.02 -15.08 2.20
C GLY A 67 -1.34 -13.76 2.85
N GLN A 68 -0.29 -13.02 3.16
CA GLN A 68 -0.37 -11.67 3.69
C GLN A 68 0.61 -10.75 2.95
N LEU A 69 0.14 -9.56 2.61
CA LEU A 69 0.92 -8.47 2.06
C LEU A 69 0.82 -7.29 3.03
N MET A 70 1.93 -6.64 3.32
CA MET A 70 1.97 -5.48 4.20
C MET A 70 2.76 -4.36 3.53
N TYR A 71 2.24 -3.14 3.63
CA TYR A 71 2.94 -1.90 3.30
C TYR A 71 2.96 -0.99 4.50
N THR A 72 4.12 -0.45 4.82
CA THR A 72 4.33 0.39 5.98
C THR A 72 4.55 1.85 5.57
N ALA A 73 4.24 2.78 6.48
CA ALA A 73 4.33 4.22 6.20
C ALA A 73 5.79 4.72 6.04
N ASP A 74 6.75 3.96 6.55
CA ASP A 74 8.20 4.16 6.44
C ASP A 74 8.81 3.55 5.16
N GLY A 75 7.98 3.05 4.23
CA GLY A 75 8.41 2.67 2.89
C GLY A 75 8.85 1.21 2.73
N TYR A 76 8.57 0.36 3.73
CA TYR A 76 8.84 -1.08 3.64
C TYR A 76 7.61 -1.87 3.23
N MET A 77 7.88 -3.06 2.69
CA MET A 77 6.85 -4.03 2.36
C MET A 77 7.33 -5.45 2.64
N SER A 78 6.39 -6.32 2.97
CA SER A 78 6.61 -7.78 3.02
C SER A 78 5.42 -8.51 2.41
N ALA A 79 5.67 -9.59 1.67
CA ALA A 79 4.64 -10.47 1.16
C ALA A 79 4.99 -11.92 1.50
N HIS A 80 4.00 -12.69 1.91
CA HIS A 80 4.11 -14.12 2.13
C HIS A 80 2.88 -14.81 1.54
N LEU A 81 3.11 -15.86 0.77
CA LEU A 81 2.11 -16.69 0.12
C LEU A 81 2.43 -18.16 0.38
N SER A 82 1.39 -18.94 0.60
CA SER A 82 1.49 -20.37 0.81
C SER A 82 0.23 -21.07 0.31
N ARG A 83 0.36 -22.34 -0.04
CA ARG A 83 -0.80 -23.21 -0.25
C ARG A 83 -1.42 -23.60 1.10
N GLN A 84 -2.74 -23.47 1.26
CA GLN A 84 -3.46 -23.75 2.51
C GLN A 84 -3.68 -25.27 2.73
N ASP A 85 -3.81 -26.05 1.66
CA ASP A 85 -4.09 -27.50 1.71
C ASP A 85 -2.83 -28.34 2.01
N LYS A 86 -2.16 -28.04 3.12
CA LYS A 86 -1.07 -28.87 3.64
C LYS A 86 -1.66 -29.91 4.61
N PRO A 87 -1.50 -31.22 4.37
CA PRO A 87 -1.57 -32.14 5.49
C PRO A 87 -0.46 -31.75 6.47
N ALA A 88 -0.79 -31.55 7.75
CA ALA A 88 0.16 -31.26 8.81
C ALA A 88 1.04 -32.48 9.08
N VAL A 89 1.89 -32.85 8.13
CA VAL A 89 2.75 -34.01 8.24
C VAL A 89 4.03 -33.54 8.94
N LYS A 90 4.23 -34.01 10.17
CA LYS A 90 5.41 -33.75 11.00
C LYS A 90 6.76 -34.07 10.32
N ASN A 91 6.76 -34.71 9.15
CA ASN A 91 7.94 -35.15 8.41
C ASN A 91 7.76 -35.06 6.87
N ALA A 92 6.86 -34.22 6.34
CA ALA A 92 6.80 -34.04 4.89
C ALA A 92 7.93 -33.12 4.42
N ASN A 93 8.65 -33.55 3.38
CA ASN A 93 9.52 -32.66 2.64
C ASN A 93 8.68 -31.48 2.11
N PRO A 94 9.14 -30.22 2.24
CA PRO A 94 8.45 -29.09 1.64
C PRO A 94 8.27 -29.36 0.15
N VAL A 95 7.04 -29.20 -0.35
CA VAL A 95 6.80 -29.32 -1.79
C VAL A 95 7.40 -28.06 -2.42
N ILE A 96 8.38 -28.26 -3.30
CA ILE A 96 9.06 -27.18 -4.00
C ILE A 96 8.05 -26.23 -4.64
N GLY A 97 8.10 -24.95 -4.26
CA GLY A 97 7.25 -23.89 -4.79
C GLY A 97 5.91 -23.68 -4.05
N ASP A 98 5.68 -24.37 -2.92
CA ASP A 98 4.45 -24.25 -2.13
C ASP A 98 4.38 -23.00 -1.24
N GLN A 99 5.52 -22.32 -1.05
CA GLN A 99 5.70 -21.13 -0.23
C GLN A 99 6.60 -20.13 -0.92
N LEU A 100 6.23 -18.86 -0.81
CA LEU A 100 6.95 -17.73 -1.34
C LEU A 100 6.85 -16.58 -0.35
N ALA A 101 7.97 -16.06 0.12
CA ALA A 101 8.04 -14.92 1.00
C ALA A 101 9.12 -13.97 0.51
N TYR A 102 8.86 -12.66 0.56
CA TYR A 102 9.84 -11.66 0.22
C TYR A 102 9.59 -10.35 0.95
N THR A 103 10.66 -9.57 1.11
CA THR A 103 10.64 -8.29 1.81
C THR A 103 11.56 -7.29 1.15
N GLY A 104 11.27 -6.01 1.33
CA GLY A 104 12.04 -4.93 0.73
C GLY A 104 11.35 -3.58 0.89
N THR A 105 11.64 -2.66 -0.03
CA THR A 105 10.94 -1.37 -0.14
C THR A 105 9.98 -1.37 -1.32
N PHE A 106 9.21 -0.29 -1.48
CA PHE A 106 8.32 -0.13 -2.61
C PHE A 106 8.18 1.31 -3.07
N ASP A 107 7.92 1.47 -4.36
CA ASP A 107 7.59 2.74 -5.00
C ASP A 107 6.29 2.60 -5.80
N VAL A 108 5.54 3.69 -5.92
CA VAL A 108 4.27 3.73 -6.66
C VAL A 108 4.36 4.78 -7.76
N ASP A 109 4.22 4.35 -9.01
CA ASP A 109 4.00 5.24 -10.14
C ASP A 109 2.49 5.40 -10.36
N VAL A 110 1.98 6.54 -9.90
CA VAL A 110 0.56 6.88 -9.99
C VAL A 110 0.11 7.11 -11.43
N THR A 111 1.01 7.55 -12.31
CA THR A 111 0.68 7.85 -13.72
C THR A 111 0.61 6.56 -14.53
N ALA A 112 1.56 5.65 -14.30
CA ALA A 112 1.59 4.34 -14.95
C ALA A 112 0.63 3.33 -14.32
N HIS A 113 0.05 3.64 -13.14
CA HIS A 113 -0.74 2.71 -12.34
C HIS A 113 0.02 1.44 -11.94
N THR A 114 1.30 1.61 -11.59
CA THR A 114 2.17 0.50 -11.17
C THR A 114 2.72 0.68 -9.77
N VAL A 115 2.98 -0.45 -9.11
CA VAL A 115 3.75 -0.55 -7.87
C VAL A 115 4.97 -1.42 -8.16
N THR A 116 6.15 -0.98 -7.71
CA THR A 116 7.38 -1.74 -7.84
C THR A 116 7.87 -2.14 -6.46
N HIS A 117 8.02 -3.45 -6.23
CA HIS A 117 8.64 -3.99 -5.03
C HIS A 117 10.14 -4.16 -5.28
N HIS A 118 10.96 -3.54 -4.43
CA HIS A 118 12.42 -3.63 -4.47
C HIS A 118 12.81 -4.74 -3.50
N VAL A 119 12.87 -5.97 -4.00
CA VAL A 119 13.02 -7.18 -3.22
C VAL A 119 14.45 -7.33 -2.73
N HIS A 120 14.66 -7.11 -1.44
CA HIS A 120 15.97 -7.25 -0.78
C HIS A 120 16.24 -8.70 -0.38
N CYS A 121 15.20 -9.42 0.02
CA CYS A 121 15.28 -10.81 0.46
C CYS A 121 14.10 -11.58 -0.14
N PHE A 122 14.38 -12.79 -0.61
CA PHE A 122 13.40 -13.70 -1.19
C PHE A 122 13.66 -15.12 -0.68
N CYS A 123 12.63 -15.71 -0.08
CA CYS A 123 12.65 -17.08 0.39
C CYS A 123 11.55 -17.86 -0.34
N SER A 124 11.89 -19.01 -0.89
CA SER A 124 10.91 -19.93 -1.47
C SER A 124 11.29 -21.35 -1.11
N SER A 125 10.31 -22.25 -1.03
CA SER A 125 10.57 -23.67 -0.80
C SER A 125 11.20 -24.37 -2.00
N SER A 126 11.76 -23.66 -2.98
CA SER A 126 12.13 -24.17 -4.30
C SER A 126 13.33 -25.12 -4.34
N GLY A 127 14.04 -25.34 -3.23
CA GLY A 127 15.23 -26.18 -3.20
C GLY A 127 16.40 -25.67 -4.05
N LEU A 128 16.25 -24.49 -4.65
CA LEU A 128 17.29 -23.78 -5.40
C LEU A 128 18.14 -22.94 -4.42
N PRO A 129 19.39 -22.60 -4.80
CA PRO A 129 20.18 -21.65 -4.02
C PRO A 129 19.38 -20.37 -3.81
N GLU A 130 19.21 -20.01 -2.54
CA GLU A 130 18.47 -18.82 -2.11
C GLU A 130 19.11 -17.59 -2.75
N MET A 131 18.26 -16.66 -3.23
CA MET A 131 18.77 -15.37 -3.68
C MET A 131 19.44 -14.70 -2.49
N GLU A 132 20.67 -14.23 -2.65
CA GLU A 132 21.37 -13.54 -1.57
C GLU A 132 20.55 -12.33 -1.13
N CYS A 133 20.25 -12.28 0.16
CA CYS A 133 19.63 -11.12 0.77
C CYS A 133 20.56 -9.90 0.62
N SER A 134 20.23 -8.97 -0.28
CA SER A 134 21.06 -7.80 -0.56
C SER A 134 20.19 -6.56 -0.79
N PRO A 135 20.21 -5.60 0.16
CA PRO A 135 19.61 -4.28 -0.06
C PRO A 135 20.28 -3.47 -1.18
N ASP A 136 21.57 -3.71 -1.43
CA ASP A 136 22.36 -2.95 -2.41
C ASP A 136 22.12 -3.41 -3.86
N ASN A 137 21.57 -4.61 -4.05
CA ASN A 137 21.26 -5.18 -5.37
C ASN A 137 19.90 -5.89 -5.36
N PRO A 138 18.79 -5.13 -5.25
CA PRO A 138 17.46 -5.72 -5.14
C PRO A 138 16.94 -6.24 -6.48
N ALA A 139 16.11 -7.28 -6.43
CA ALA A 139 15.29 -7.67 -7.58
C ALA A 139 14.03 -6.78 -7.65
N TYR A 140 13.50 -6.52 -8.84
CA TYR A 140 12.36 -5.63 -9.02
C TYR A 140 11.13 -6.39 -9.48
N PHE A 141 10.05 -6.34 -8.70
CA PHE A 141 8.74 -6.86 -9.08
C PHE A 141 7.79 -5.70 -9.31
N THR A 142 7.64 -5.27 -10.57
CA THR A 142 6.66 -4.26 -10.98
C THR A 142 5.33 -4.93 -11.33
N ARG A 143 4.24 -4.35 -10.84
CA ARG A 143 2.88 -4.85 -11.01
C ARG A 143 1.93 -3.71 -11.31
N ASP A 144 0.98 -3.94 -12.19
CA ASP A 144 -0.18 -3.06 -12.32
C ASP A 144 -1.03 -3.19 -11.06
N TYR A 145 -1.55 -2.08 -10.54
CA TYR A 145 -2.44 -2.09 -9.39
C TYR A 145 -3.82 -1.55 -9.72
N GLN A 146 -4.83 -2.15 -9.09
CA GLN A 146 -6.19 -1.62 -9.10
C GLN A 146 -6.80 -1.72 -7.69
N PHE A 147 -7.23 -0.57 -7.17
CA PHE A 147 -8.04 -0.53 -5.96
C PHE A 147 -9.51 -0.76 -6.28
N GLY A 148 -10.21 -1.42 -5.37
CA GLY A 148 -11.65 -1.63 -5.46
C GLY A 148 -12.26 -1.84 -4.08
N THR A 149 -13.51 -2.29 -4.07
CA THR A 149 -14.24 -2.67 -2.87
C THR A 149 -15.08 -3.89 -3.20
N ASN A 150 -15.06 -4.90 -2.35
CA ASN A 150 -15.88 -6.11 -2.55
C ASN A 150 -17.34 -5.89 -2.10
N GLU A 151 -18.18 -6.90 -2.32
CA GLU A 151 -19.60 -6.90 -1.96
C GLU A 151 -19.90 -6.69 -0.47
N HIS A 152 -18.89 -6.85 0.40
CA HIS A 152 -18.99 -6.63 1.83
C HIS A 152 -18.44 -5.27 2.28
N GLY A 153 -18.12 -4.37 1.34
CA GLY A 153 -17.56 -3.06 1.65
C GLY A 153 -16.10 -3.07 2.11
N VAL A 154 -15.36 -4.17 1.86
CA VAL A 154 -13.94 -4.28 2.20
C VAL A 154 -13.09 -3.82 1.01
N ASP A 155 -12.14 -2.92 1.27
CA ASP A 155 -11.16 -2.49 0.28
C ASP A 155 -10.41 -3.68 -0.32
N THR A 156 -10.21 -3.65 -1.63
CA THR A 156 -9.44 -4.65 -2.36
C THR A 156 -8.28 -4.01 -3.11
N LEU A 157 -7.20 -4.76 -3.24
CA LEU A 157 -6.04 -4.42 -4.06
C LEU A 157 -5.79 -5.60 -5.00
N LEU A 158 -5.96 -5.37 -6.30
CA LEU A 158 -5.53 -6.32 -7.33
C LEU A 158 -4.12 -5.93 -7.76
N LEU A 159 -3.20 -6.89 -7.71
CA LEU A 159 -1.87 -6.77 -8.28
C LEU A 159 -1.74 -7.73 -9.47
N SER A 160 -1.52 -7.17 -10.64
CA SER A 160 -1.43 -7.91 -11.90
C SER A 160 -0.04 -7.81 -12.50
N LEU A 161 0.39 -8.85 -13.19
CA LEU A 161 1.61 -8.83 -13.99
C LEU A 161 1.40 -9.64 -15.27
N VAL A 162 2.03 -9.21 -16.36
CA VAL A 162 2.00 -9.92 -17.65
C VAL A 162 3.42 -10.34 -18.00
N TYR A 163 3.63 -11.63 -18.22
CA TYR A 163 4.90 -12.19 -18.64
C TYR A 163 5.09 -12.05 -20.16
N TYR A 164 6.33 -12.20 -20.61
CA TYR A 164 6.69 -12.13 -22.03
C TYR A 164 5.91 -13.12 -22.91
N ASP A 165 5.54 -14.28 -22.36
CA ASP A 165 4.73 -15.31 -23.02
C ASP A 165 3.23 -14.98 -23.04
N GLN A 166 2.85 -13.74 -22.71
CA GLN A 166 1.47 -13.26 -22.58
C GLN A 166 0.67 -13.94 -21.47
N SER A 167 1.30 -14.76 -20.62
CA SER A 167 0.63 -15.24 -19.42
C SER A 167 0.46 -14.10 -18.43
N LYS A 168 -0.69 -14.07 -17.76
CA LYS A 168 -1.04 -13.07 -16.74
C LYS A 168 -1.06 -13.73 -15.38
N MET A 169 -0.52 -13.09 -14.36
CA MET A 169 -0.76 -13.45 -12.96
C MET A 169 -1.52 -12.35 -12.24
N ASP A 170 -2.58 -12.75 -11.55
CA ASP A 170 -3.43 -11.87 -10.77
C ASP A 170 -3.47 -12.33 -9.31
N LEU A 171 -3.12 -11.40 -8.42
CA LEU A 171 -3.21 -11.56 -6.98
C LEU A 171 -4.22 -10.57 -6.44
N LEU A 172 -5.38 -11.06 -6.04
CA LEU A 172 -6.41 -10.26 -5.40
C LEU A 172 -6.20 -10.31 -3.89
N TRP A 173 -6.12 -9.14 -3.28
CA TRP A 173 -5.96 -8.95 -1.85
C TRP A 173 -7.16 -8.19 -1.28
N ALA A 174 -7.55 -8.52 -0.05
CA ALA A 174 -8.56 -7.78 0.71
C ALA A 174 -7.92 -7.16 1.94
N ARG A 175 -8.30 -5.93 2.27
CA ARG A 175 -7.80 -5.25 3.46
C ARG A 175 -8.11 -6.08 4.69
N LYS A 176 -7.08 -6.41 5.46
CA LYS A 176 -7.22 -7.18 6.69
C LYS A 176 -8.01 -6.35 7.69
N LYS A 177 -9.11 -6.91 8.17
CA LYS A 177 -9.87 -6.27 9.25
C LYS A 177 -8.99 -6.15 10.50
N PRO A 178 -9.12 -5.07 11.28
CA PRO A 178 -8.59 -5.05 12.64
C PRO A 178 -9.07 -6.30 13.37
N TYR A 179 -8.25 -6.78 14.30
CA TYR A 179 -8.58 -7.99 15.06
C TYR A 179 -9.99 -7.86 15.70
N PRO A 180 -10.86 -8.88 15.59
CA PRO A 180 -12.29 -8.76 15.87
C PRO A 180 -12.66 -8.43 17.33
N HIS A 181 -11.68 -8.40 18.25
CA HIS A 181 -11.87 -8.02 19.66
C HIS A 181 -11.20 -6.67 20.03
N GLY A 182 -10.93 -5.79 19.04
CA GLY A 182 -10.23 -4.52 19.23
C GLY A 182 -8.75 -4.63 18.86
N THR A 183 -7.90 -3.78 19.43
CA THR A 183 -6.44 -3.98 19.38
C THR A 183 -6.14 -5.34 20.03
N MET A 184 -5.47 -6.24 19.32
CA MET A 184 -4.71 -7.29 20.02
C MET A 184 -3.93 -6.58 21.12
N PRO A 185 -4.02 -6.98 22.40
CA PRO A 185 -3.09 -6.45 23.37
C PRO A 185 -1.73 -6.91 22.87
N VAL A 186 -0.95 -5.98 22.31
CA VAL A 186 0.50 -6.14 22.25
C VAL A 186 0.87 -6.26 23.72
N LYS A 187 0.98 -7.50 24.19
CA LYS A 187 1.27 -7.78 25.58
C LYS A 187 2.75 -7.50 25.75
N GLU A 188 3.07 -6.25 26.08
CA GLU A 188 4.38 -5.89 26.57
C GLU A 188 4.56 -6.58 27.93
N ARG A 189 5.55 -7.46 28.01
CA ARG A 189 5.94 -8.10 29.26
C ARG A 189 7.33 -7.60 29.60
N VAL A 190 7.46 -6.92 30.73
CA VAL A 190 8.77 -6.68 31.34
C VAL A 190 9.27 -8.02 31.86
N ILE A 191 10.35 -8.54 31.26
CA ILE A 191 11.06 -9.71 31.79
C ILE A 191 12.02 -9.16 32.85
N GLY A 192 11.74 -9.48 34.12
CA GLY A 192 12.64 -9.20 35.25
C GLY A 192 13.75 -10.24 35.37
#